data_AF-A0A3D5CHK9-F1
#
_entry.id   AF-A0A3D5CHK9-F1
#
_cell.length_a   1.000
_cell.length_b   1.000
_cell.length_c   1.000
_cell.angle_alpha   90.00
_cell.angle_beta   90.00
_cell.angle_gamma   90.00
#
_symmetry.space_group_name_H-M   'P 1'
#
loop_
_entity.id
_entity.type
_entity.pdbx_description
1 polymer ?
#
loop_
_entity_poly.entity_id
_entity_poly.type
_entity_poly.pdbx_seq_one_letter_code
_entity_poly.pdbx_strand_id
1 'polypeptide(L)'
;MRLPRPPAKVRTVVGNVEPDAHVFSLISTRRSPRELAPPGRRLGYPNPHRPTEPPLSSPLHTDRHGAIHGATSGPRLPGLDGLRALAVILVVVFHLFPQWWFVGGFIGVDVFFVISGFLITTLLLRERDATGRISLVGFWRRRARRLLPALVLLLLVCSSAAWVVGGDVLVRLGAQIAGALTFSYNWIAIIIGEGYFGATSPELFRNLWSLGIEEQFYVLWPLALPLILLLPRTWARVAAAGALAAASAVWMGDIVSATGNVSRAYYGTDSHAFGILLG
;
A
#
# COMPACT_ATOMS: atom_id res chain seq x y z
N MET A 1 48.60 -10.06 -43.84
CA MET A 1 48.19 -11.42 -43.42
C MET A 1 46.72 -11.34 -43.01
N ARG A 2 45.86 -12.17 -43.61
CA ARG A 2 44.39 -11.97 -43.70
C ARG A 2 43.66 -12.26 -42.39
N LEU A 3 42.75 -11.37 -42.01
CA LEU A 3 41.70 -11.61 -41.00
C LEU A 3 40.59 -12.52 -41.59
N PRO A 4 40.07 -13.50 -40.84
CA PRO A 4 38.95 -14.34 -41.27
C PRO A 4 37.60 -13.61 -41.20
N ARG A 5 36.76 -13.84 -42.21
CA ARG A 5 35.41 -13.26 -42.40
C ARG A 5 34.35 -13.97 -41.53
N PRO A 6 33.29 -13.27 -41.10
CA PRO A 6 32.15 -13.88 -40.39
C PRO A 6 31.21 -14.65 -41.33
N PRO A 7 30.56 -15.75 -40.87
CA PRO A 7 29.59 -16.50 -41.66
C PRO A 7 28.22 -15.82 -41.76
N ALA A 8 27.48 -16.24 -42.80
CA ALA A 8 26.39 -15.54 -43.47
C ALA A 8 25.04 -15.48 -42.73
N LYS A 9 24.28 -14.42 -43.04
CA LYS A 9 22.86 -14.22 -42.68
C LYS A 9 21.98 -15.23 -43.41
N VAL A 10 21.22 -16.03 -42.67
CA VAL A 10 20.13 -16.87 -43.21
C VAL A 10 18.87 -16.00 -43.37
N ARG A 11 18.30 -16.06 -44.57
CA ARG A 11 17.13 -15.30 -45.02
C ARG A 11 15.85 -16.08 -44.72
N THR A 12 14.83 -15.32 -44.36
CA THR A 12 13.45 -15.62 -43.99
C THR A 12 12.72 -16.62 -44.90
N VAL A 13 11.95 -17.54 -44.32
CA VAL A 13 10.78 -18.17 -44.97
C VAL A 13 9.53 -17.57 -44.34
N VAL A 14 8.82 -16.80 -45.16
CA VAL A 14 7.50 -16.23 -44.89
C VAL A 14 6.47 -17.31 -45.25
N GLY A 15 5.71 -17.79 -44.26
CA GLY A 15 4.51 -18.58 -44.48
C GLY A 15 3.29 -17.66 -44.45
N ASN A 16 2.73 -17.37 -45.63
CA ASN A 16 1.40 -16.78 -45.77
C ASN A 16 0.35 -17.85 -45.45
N VAL A 17 -0.55 -17.56 -44.52
CA VAL A 17 -1.87 -18.22 -44.44
C VAL A 17 -2.90 -17.12 -44.38
N GLU A 18 -3.65 -17.00 -45.48
CA GLU A 18 -4.76 -16.08 -45.70
C GLU A 18 -6.05 -16.64 -45.06
N PRO A 19 -7.04 -15.82 -44.67
CA PRO A 19 -8.17 -16.25 -43.84
C PRO A 19 -9.39 -16.67 -44.68
N ASP A 20 -9.92 -17.86 -44.41
CA ASP A 20 -11.17 -18.32 -45.02
C ASP A 20 -12.39 -17.62 -44.39
N ALA A 21 -13.00 -16.77 -45.21
CA ALA A 21 -14.29 -16.14 -44.97
C ALA A 21 -15.37 -16.84 -45.82
N HIS A 22 -16.05 -17.83 -45.25
CA HIS A 22 -17.36 -18.34 -45.68
C HIS A 22 -18.03 -18.84 -44.39
N VAL A 23 -19.22 -18.41 -43.95
CA VAL A 23 -20.52 -18.61 -44.58
C VAL A 23 -21.53 -17.63 -43.94
N PHE A 24 -22.25 -16.92 -44.80
CA PHE A 24 -23.42 -16.10 -44.49
C PHE A 24 -24.71 -16.96 -44.53
N SER A 25 -25.74 -16.50 -43.83
CA SER A 25 -27.18 -16.81 -44.02
C SER A 25 -27.72 -18.10 -43.37
N LEU A 26 -28.69 -17.94 -42.46
CA LEU A 26 -30.08 -18.39 -42.69
C LEU A 26 -31.05 -17.75 -41.68
N ILE A 27 -31.97 -16.94 -42.20
CA ILE A 27 -33.23 -16.53 -41.58
C ILE A 27 -34.27 -17.61 -41.89
N SER A 28 -35.05 -18.06 -40.89
CA SER A 28 -36.50 -18.33 -41.02
C SER A 28 -37.06 -19.07 -39.79
N THR A 29 -37.90 -18.35 -39.03
CA THR A 29 -39.28 -18.72 -38.66
C THR A 29 -39.69 -20.20 -38.58
N ARG A 30 -40.24 -20.61 -37.42
CA ARG A 30 -41.58 -21.23 -37.29
C ARG A 30 -42.13 -21.24 -35.84
N ARG A 31 -43.35 -20.68 -35.75
CA ARG A 31 -44.46 -20.76 -34.75
C ARG A 31 -44.68 -22.17 -34.15
N SER A 32 -45.37 -22.45 -33.03
CA SER A 32 -46.30 -21.78 -32.07
C SER A 32 -46.70 -22.84 -30.99
N PRO A 33 -47.89 -22.82 -30.33
CA PRO A 33 -48.36 -21.98 -29.21
C PRO A 33 -48.79 -22.81 -27.97
N ARG A 34 -48.87 -22.21 -26.78
CA ARG A 34 -49.87 -22.62 -25.77
C ARG A 34 -50.41 -21.41 -25.01
N GLU A 35 -51.71 -21.48 -24.85
CA GLU A 35 -52.68 -20.46 -24.49
C GLU A 35 -53.13 -20.66 -23.02
N LEU A 36 -53.87 -19.68 -22.51
CA LEU A 36 -54.75 -19.67 -21.33
C LEU A 36 -54.16 -19.23 -19.97
N ALA A 37 -54.41 -17.94 -19.65
CA ALA A 37 -55.36 -17.58 -18.56
C ALA A 37 -55.85 -16.11 -18.70
N PRO A 38 -57.15 -15.79 -18.56
CA PRO A 38 -57.71 -14.45 -18.77
C PRO A 38 -57.84 -13.57 -17.50
N PRO A 39 -58.24 -12.27 -17.64
CA PRO A 39 -58.12 -11.22 -16.64
C PRO A 39 -59.43 -10.82 -15.92
N GLY A 40 -59.34 -10.05 -14.82
CA GLY A 40 -60.39 -9.06 -14.49
C GLY A 40 -60.94 -8.99 -13.05
N ARG A 41 -60.31 -8.13 -12.21
CA ARG A 41 -60.85 -7.06 -11.33
C ARG A 41 -62.29 -7.14 -10.78
N ARG A 42 -62.46 -6.95 -9.45
CA ARG A 42 -63.55 -6.15 -8.82
C ARG A 42 -63.20 -5.70 -7.39
N LEU A 43 -63.63 -4.48 -7.06
CA LEU A 43 -63.50 -3.74 -5.79
C LEU A 43 -64.71 -3.97 -4.86
N GLY A 44 -64.49 -3.93 -3.54
CA GLY A 44 -65.41 -3.39 -2.53
C GLY A 44 -66.38 -4.36 -1.81
N TYR A 45 -66.18 -4.59 -0.50
CA TYR A 45 -67.01 -4.09 0.63
C TYR A 45 -66.48 -4.69 1.97
N PRO A 46 -66.54 -3.97 3.11
CA PRO A 46 -66.05 -4.47 4.41
C PRO A 46 -67.05 -5.42 5.06
N ASN A 47 -66.56 -6.52 5.65
CA ASN A 47 -67.37 -7.51 6.38
C ASN A 47 -67.62 -7.03 7.83
N PRO A 48 -68.88 -6.81 8.28
CA PRO A 48 -69.17 -6.21 9.60
C PRO A 48 -69.31 -7.20 10.77
N HIS A 49 -68.91 -8.47 10.63
CA HIS A 49 -69.05 -9.45 11.72
C HIS A 49 -67.75 -10.20 11.99
N ARG A 50 -66.85 -9.57 12.76
CA ARG A 50 -65.83 -10.29 13.53
C ARG A 50 -65.86 -9.77 14.97
N PRO A 51 -66.18 -10.61 15.97
CA PRO A 51 -66.15 -10.23 17.37
C PRO A 51 -64.76 -9.74 17.78
N THR A 52 -64.74 -8.64 18.52
CA THR A 52 -63.58 -8.01 19.16
C THR A 52 -62.94 -8.95 20.18
N GLU A 53 -61.72 -9.41 19.92
CA GLU A 53 -60.86 -9.98 20.96
C GLU A 53 -60.32 -8.83 21.84
N PRO A 54 -60.39 -8.94 23.18
CA PRO A 54 -59.82 -7.94 24.08
C PRO A 54 -58.28 -7.99 24.03
N PRO A 55 -57.58 -6.83 24.08
CA PRO A 55 -56.13 -6.82 24.04
C PRO A 55 -55.57 -7.36 25.35
N LEU A 56 -54.82 -8.46 25.25
CA LEU A 56 -53.96 -8.95 26.31
C LEU A 56 -52.87 -7.90 26.59
N SER A 57 -52.92 -7.37 27.80
CA SER A 57 -51.89 -6.52 28.41
C SER A 57 -50.52 -7.20 28.38
N SER A 58 -49.49 -6.46 27.97
CA SER A 58 -48.13 -6.68 28.46
C SER A 58 -47.30 -5.39 28.49
N PRO A 59 -46.41 -5.26 29.49
CA PRO A 59 -46.10 -4.00 30.15
C PRO A 59 -44.97 -3.21 29.47
N LEU A 60 -44.99 -1.90 29.74
CA LEU A 60 -43.92 -0.94 29.49
C LEU A 60 -42.60 -1.45 30.07
N HIS A 61 -41.70 -1.98 29.24
CA HIS A 61 -40.30 -2.15 29.60
C HIS A 61 -39.58 -0.82 29.36
N THR A 62 -39.41 -0.05 30.43
CA THR A 62 -38.46 1.05 30.49
C THR A 62 -37.05 0.51 30.36
N ASP A 63 -36.48 0.55 29.16
CA ASP A 63 -35.03 0.46 28.98
C ASP A 63 -34.49 1.80 28.49
N ARG A 64 -34.21 2.68 29.45
CA ARG A 64 -33.27 3.80 29.29
C ARG A 64 -31.96 3.45 29.98
N HIS A 65 -31.31 2.38 29.54
CA HIS A 65 -29.87 2.29 29.65
C HIS A 65 -29.27 2.73 28.31
N GLY A 66 -28.79 3.97 28.31
CA GLY A 66 -28.04 4.54 27.19
C GLY A 66 -26.91 3.61 26.80
N ALA A 67 -27.09 2.97 25.66
CA ALA A 67 -26.06 2.31 24.89
C ALA A 67 -24.92 3.31 24.60
N ILE A 68 -23.91 3.32 25.46
CA ILE A 68 -22.54 3.63 25.02
C ILE A 68 -21.99 2.34 24.40
N HIS A 69 -22.62 1.90 23.30
CA HIS A 69 -22.09 0.80 22.51
C HIS A 69 -20.93 1.33 21.67
N GLY A 70 -19.74 1.02 22.16
CA GLY A 70 -18.71 0.37 21.38
C GLY A 70 -18.23 1.15 20.16
N ALA A 71 -17.10 1.83 20.32
CA ALA A 71 -16.17 1.99 19.21
C ALA A 71 -15.85 0.58 18.68
N THR A 72 -16.54 0.18 17.61
CA THR A 72 -16.28 -1.06 16.90
C THR A 72 -14.88 -0.93 16.30
N SER A 73 -13.90 -1.45 17.04
CA SER A 73 -12.60 -1.76 16.49
C SER A 73 -12.86 -2.77 15.38
N GLY A 74 -12.88 -2.32 14.13
CA GLY A 74 -13.03 -3.21 12.98
C GLY A 74 -11.99 -4.34 13.05
N PRO A 75 -12.23 -5.49 12.40
CA PRO A 75 -11.34 -6.64 12.51
C PRO A 75 -9.90 -6.23 12.23
N ARG A 76 -9.03 -6.37 13.25
CA ARG A 76 -7.58 -6.34 13.05
C ARG A 76 -7.27 -7.48 12.10
N LEU A 77 -6.49 -7.22 11.05
CA LEU A 77 -6.09 -8.23 10.08
C LEU A 77 -4.70 -8.75 10.49
N PRO A 78 -4.61 -9.77 11.36
CA PRO A 78 -3.35 -10.14 12.01
C PRO A 78 -2.33 -10.68 11.00
N GLY A 79 -2.81 -11.23 9.88
CA GLY A 79 -1.97 -11.70 8.78
C GLY A 79 -1.14 -10.60 8.11
N LEU A 80 -1.62 -9.36 8.07
CA LEU A 80 -0.86 -8.24 7.48
C LEU A 80 0.24 -7.74 8.42
N ASP A 81 -0.01 -7.71 9.72
CA ASP A 81 1.03 -7.45 10.72
C ASP A 81 2.10 -8.57 10.69
N GLY A 82 1.68 -9.82 10.48
CA GLY A 82 2.58 -10.96 10.26
C GLY A 82 3.43 -10.85 8.99
N LEU A 83 2.85 -10.39 7.87
CA LEU A 83 3.60 -10.15 6.64
C LEU A 83 4.58 -8.98 6.77
N ARG A 84 4.22 -7.90 7.49
CA ARG A 84 5.17 -6.83 7.83
C ARG A 84 6.32 -7.36 8.68
N ALA A 85 6.03 -8.18 9.68
CA ALA A 85 7.04 -8.80 10.52
C ALA A 85 7.99 -9.69 9.68
N LEU A 86 7.44 -10.50 8.77
CA LEU A 86 8.23 -11.33 7.86
C LEU A 86 9.13 -10.48 6.95
N ALA A 87 8.60 -9.39 6.39
CA ALA A 87 9.37 -8.46 5.56
C ALA A 87 10.52 -7.81 6.37
N VAL A 88 10.26 -7.38 7.61
CA VAL A 88 11.28 -6.85 8.51
C VAL A 88 12.32 -7.92 8.85
N ILE A 89 11.92 -9.17 9.10
CA ILE A 89 12.85 -10.28 9.34
C ILE A 89 13.77 -10.48 8.14
N LEU A 90 13.24 -10.48 6.92
CA LEU A 90 14.05 -10.58 5.70
C LEU A 90 15.08 -9.43 5.61
N VAL A 91 14.69 -8.21 5.95
CA VAL A 91 15.58 -7.04 5.98
C VAL A 91 16.65 -7.18 7.06
N VAL A 92 16.29 -7.65 8.26
CA VAL A 92 17.22 -7.88 9.36
C VAL A 92 18.22 -8.99 9.01
N VAL A 93 17.75 -10.12 8.48
CA VAL A 93 18.61 -11.23 8.03
C VAL A 93 19.62 -10.75 6.97
N PHE A 94 19.18 -9.92 6.02
CA PHE A 94 20.08 -9.33 5.04
C PHE A 94 21.21 -8.48 5.68
N HIS A 95 20.89 -7.69 6.70
CA HIS A 95 21.89 -6.88 7.39
C HIS A 95 22.84 -7.71 8.27
N LEU A 96 22.39 -8.84 8.83
CA LEU A 96 23.24 -9.71 9.65
C LEU A 96 24.13 -10.65 8.81
N PHE A 97 23.67 -11.09 7.64
CA PHE A 97 24.36 -12.08 6.82
C PHE A 97 24.51 -11.64 5.35
N PRO A 98 25.24 -10.53 5.07
CA PRO A 98 25.33 -9.97 3.72
C PRO A 98 26.00 -10.92 2.72
N GLN A 99 26.95 -11.76 3.17
CA GLN A 99 27.65 -12.74 2.34
C GLN A 99 26.81 -13.94 1.87
N TRP A 100 25.64 -14.20 2.48
CA TRP A 100 24.83 -15.39 2.21
C TRP A 100 23.67 -15.15 1.23
N TRP A 101 23.39 -13.90 0.85
CA TRP A 101 22.26 -13.57 -0.01
C TRP A 101 22.60 -12.47 -1.02
N PHE A 102 22.56 -12.80 -2.33
CA PHE A 102 22.91 -11.85 -3.39
C PHE A 102 21.76 -10.94 -3.86
N VAL A 103 20.51 -11.11 -3.40
CA VAL A 103 19.35 -10.38 -4.00
C VAL A 103 18.21 -10.02 -3.00
N GLY A 104 18.18 -10.60 -1.80
CA GLY A 104 16.93 -10.67 -1.01
C GLY A 104 16.56 -9.44 -0.17
N GLY A 105 17.52 -8.62 0.26
CA GLY A 105 17.25 -7.47 1.15
C GLY A 105 16.36 -6.41 0.51
N PHE A 106 16.53 -6.18 -0.79
CA PHE A 106 15.75 -5.23 -1.59
C PHE A 106 14.27 -5.62 -1.65
N ILE A 107 14.01 -6.89 -1.96
CA ILE A 107 12.66 -7.46 -2.05
C ILE A 107 11.93 -7.30 -0.71
N GLY A 108 12.64 -7.49 0.42
CA GLY A 108 12.07 -7.30 1.75
C GLY A 108 11.54 -5.87 1.98
N VAL A 109 12.29 -4.86 1.54
CA VAL A 109 11.88 -3.45 1.67
C VAL A 109 10.71 -3.13 0.74
N ASP A 110 10.75 -3.60 -0.51
CA ASP A 110 9.65 -3.39 -1.46
C ASP A 110 8.35 -4.01 -0.97
N VAL A 111 8.40 -5.25 -0.48
CA VAL A 111 7.24 -5.94 0.12
C VAL A 111 6.74 -5.18 1.36
N PHE A 112 7.65 -4.72 2.21
CA PHE A 112 7.29 -3.92 3.38
C PHE A 112 6.56 -2.62 2.98
N PHE A 113 7.03 -1.94 1.94
CA PHE A 113 6.40 -0.73 1.42
C PHE A 113 5.03 -1.02 0.82
N VAL A 114 4.88 -2.06 -0.01
CA VAL A 114 3.57 -2.46 -0.57
C VAL A 114 2.57 -2.75 0.55
N ILE A 115 2.95 -3.54 1.56
CA ILE A 115 2.04 -3.85 2.68
C ILE A 115 1.71 -2.58 3.48
N SER A 116 2.68 -1.68 3.64
CA SER A 116 2.47 -0.41 4.36
C SER A 116 1.49 0.50 3.61
N GLY A 117 1.64 0.65 2.30
CA GLY A 117 0.73 1.40 1.43
C GLY A 117 -0.70 0.89 1.57
N PHE A 118 -0.86 -0.43 1.43
CA PHE A 118 -2.16 -1.10 1.56
C PHE A 118 -2.81 -0.84 2.92
N LEU A 119 -2.04 -0.95 4.01
CA LEU A 119 -2.56 -0.76 5.36
C LEU A 119 -2.95 0.70 5.59
N ILE A 120 -2.11 1.66 5.17
CA ILE A 120 -2.38 3.11 5.32
C ILE A 120 -3.64 3.47 4.54
N THR A 121 -3.72 3.07 3.28
CA THR A 121 -4.89 3.29 2.42
C THR A 121 -6.14 2.66 3.02
N THR A 122 -6.06 1.41 3.46
CA THR A 122 -7.20 0.70 4.08
C THR A 122 -7.68 1.38 5.36
N LEU A 123 -6.76 1.85 6.21
CA LEU A 123 -7.12 2.57 7.44
C LEU A 123 -7.86 3.87 7.14
N LEU A 124 -7.39 4.64 6.15
CA LEU A 124 -8.03 5.89 5.75
C LEU A 124 -9.41 5.66 5.12
N LEU A 125 -9.54 4.67 4.23
CA LEU A 125 -10.82 4.34 3.60
C LEU A 125 -11.82 3.82 4.64
N ARG A 126 -11.41 2.95 5.56
CA ARG A 126 -12.29 2.47 6.66
C ARG A 126 -12.74 3.60 7.58
N GLU A 127 -11.85 4.54 7.93
CA GLU A 127 -12.24 5.70 8.74
C GLU A 127 -13.25 6.59 8.01
N ARG A 128 -13.04 6.80 6.71
CA ARG A 128 -14.01 7.53 5.87
C ARG A 128 -15.34 6.80 5.78
N ASP A 129 -15.35 5.49 5.57
CA ASP A 129 -16.59 4.71 5.47
C ASP A 129 -17.37 4.73 6.79
N ALA A 130 -16.67 4.69 7.93
CA ALA A 130 -17.30 4.71 9.24
C ALA A 130 -17.76 6.10 9.71
N THR A 131 -17.06 7.17 9.32
CA THR A 131 -17.28 8.52 9.87
C THR A 131 -17.66 9.58 8.83
N GLY A 132 -17.70 9.22 7.55
CA GLY A 132 -17.93 10.12 6.42
C GLY A 132 -16.73 10.99 6.03
N ARG A 133 -15.65 11.02 6.83
CA ARG A 133 -14.50 11.91 6.61
C ARG A 133 -13.19 11.28 7.10
N ILE A 134 -12.07 11.85 6.68
CA ILE A 134 -10.74 11.46 7.19
C ILE A 134 -10.32 12.50 8.24
N SER A 135 -10.03 12.04 9.46
CA SER A 135 -9.51 12.90 10.54
C SER A 135 -7.98 12.88 10.53
N LEU A 136 -7.35 13.89 9.91
CA LEU A 136 -5.89 13.98 9.80
C LEU A 136 -5.20 13.91 11.16
N VAL A 137 -5.62 14.78 12.09
CA VAL A 137 -5.06 14.83 13.45
C VAL A 137 -5.30 13.52 14.20
N GLY A 138 -6.49 12.92 14.05
CA GLY A 138 -6.80 11.63 14.68
C GLY A 138 -5.91 10.51 14.15
N PHE A 139 -5.70 10.46 12.84
CA PHE A 139 -4.86 9.50 12.16
C PHE A 139 -3.39 9.60 12.60
N TRP A 140 -2.80 10.81 12.53
CA TRP A 140 -1.41 11.02 12.95
C TRP A 140 -1.22 10.78 14.45
N ARG A 141 -2.17 11.16 15.31
CA ARG A 141 -2.08 10.91 16.75
C ARG A 141 -2.10 9.42 17.09
N ARG A 142 -2.87 8.60 16.36
CA ARG A 142 -2.87 7.14 16.55
C ARG A 142 -1.51 6.53 16.15
N ARG A 143 -0.94 6.98 15.03
CA ARG A 143 0.39 6.53 14.57
C ARG A 143 1.49 6.94 15.54
N ALA A 144 1.52 8.22 15.93
CA ALA A 144 2.52 8.77 16.85
C ALA A 144 2.55 8.03 18.20
N ARG A 145 1.38 7.74 18.80
CA ARG A 145 1.29 6.98 20.07
C ARG A 145 1.80 5.55 19.95
N ARG A 146 1.76 4.95 18.76
CA ARG A 146 2.25 3.59 18.51
C ARG A 146 3.75 3.57 18.22
N LEU A 147 4.26 4.57 17.50
CA LEU A 147 5.63 4.57 16.98
C LEU A 147 6.63 5.31 17.87
N LEU A 148 6.32 6.53 18.31
CA LEU A 148 7.28 7.41 18.99
C LEU A 148 7.87 6.80 20.27
N PRO A 149 7.10 6.12 21.15
CA PRO A 149 7.69 5.54 22.36
C PRO A 149 8.77 4.50 22.05
N ALA A 150 8.52 3.64 21.06
CA ALA A 150 9.47 2.61 20.64
C ALA A 150 10.70 3.22 19.94
N LEU A 151 10.50 4.22 19.09
CA LEU A 151 11.60 4.93 18.42
C LEU A 151 12.50 5.65 19.43
N VAL A 152 11.92 6.41 20.37
CA VAL A 152 12.70 7.12 21.39
C VAL A 152 13.49 6.14 22.25
N LEU A 153 12.86 5.03 22.67
CA LEU A 153 13.56 4.00 23.45
C LEU A 153 14.73 3.39 22.65
N LEU A 154 14.52 3.04 21.39
CA LEU A 154 15.57 2.54 20.50
C LEU A 154 16.74 3.52 20.41
N LEU A 155 16.45 4.79 20.14
CA LEU A 155 17.47 5.84 20.01
C LEU A 155 18.26 6.01 21.31
N LEU A 156 17.59 6.04 22.47
CA LEU A 156 18.23 6.17 23.76
C LEU A 156 19.15 4.98 24.07
N VAL A 157 18.65 3.76 23.92
CA VAL A 157 19.41 2.53 24.25
C VAL A 157 20.60 2.38 23.32
N CYS A 158 20.39 2.46 22.00
CA CYS A 158 21.47 2.27 21.02
C CYS A 158 22.51 3.39 21.10
N SER A 159 22.09 4.65 21.28
CA SER A 159 23.05 5.77 21.40
C SER A 159 23.85 5.66 22.69
N SER A 160 23.23 5.26 23.81
CA SER A 160 23.95 5.05 25.08
C SER A 160 24.96 3.91 24.96
N ALA A 161 24.58 2.80 24.31
CA ALA A 161 25.49 1.69 24.04
C ALA A 161 26.65 2.13 23.12
N ALA A 162 26.37 2.90 22.08
CA ALA A 162 27.38 3.46 21.19
C ALA A 162 28.39 4.31 21.95
N TRP A 163 27.95 5.17 22.87
CA TRP A 163 28.83 5.99 23.72
C TRP A 163 29.77 5.15 24.60
N VAL A 164 29.33 3.99 25.08
CA VAL A 164 30.19 3.06 25.85
C VAL A 164 31.22 2.39 24.95
N VAL A 165 30.86 2.05 23.71
CA VAL A 165 31.75 1.38 22.74
C VAL A 165 32.79 2.35 22.17
N GLY A 166 32.39 3.59 21.86
CA GLY A 166 33.27 4.61 21.27
C GLY A 166 33.65 4.34 19.80
N GLY A 167 34.59 5.14 19.29
CA GLY A 167 35.15 4.98 17.94
C GLY A 167 34.21 5.44 16.81
N ASP A 168 34.32 4.79 15.65
CA ASP A 168 33.68 5.23 14.41
C ASP A 168 32.14 5.18 14.45
N VAL A 169 31.54 4.42 15.38
CA VAL A 169 30.08 4.34 15.53
C VAL A 169 29.46 5.66 16.05
N LEU A 170 30.27 6.54 16.65
CA LEU A 170 29.84 7.88 17.06
C LEU A 170 29.86 8.89 15.90
N VAL A 171 30.46 8.55 14.75
CA VAL A 171 30.58 9.46 13.61
C VAL A 171 29.19 9.90 13.16
N ARG A 172 28.95 11.21 13.20
CA ARG A 172 27.69 11.86 12.83
C ARG A 172 26.46 11.33 13.58
N LEU A 173 26.63 10.74 14.76
CA LEU A 173 25.54 10.18 15.57
C LEU A 173 24.41 11.20 15.79
N GLY A 174 24.75 12.46 16.05
CA GLY A 174 23.76 13.55 16.19
C GLY A 174 22.90 13.76 14.94
N ALA A 175 23.48 13.69 13.74
CA ALA A 175 22.75 13.80 12.48
C ALA A 175 21.85 12.57 12.24
N GLN A 176 22.33 11.38 12.61
CA GLN A 176 21.55 10.14 12.55
C GLN A 176 20.33 10.21 13.49
N ILE A 177 20.51 10.65 14.74
CA ILE A 177 19.44 10.83 15.72
C ILE A 177 18.45 11.89 15.25
N ALA A 178 18.94 13.04 14.77
CA ALA A 178 18.09 14.10 14.25
C ALA A 178 17.22 13.59 13.10
N GLY A 179 17.84 12.94 12.10
CA GLY A 179 17.15 12.35 10.97
C GLY A 179 16.14 11.28 11.35
N ALA A 180 16.41 10.48 12.38
CA ALA A 180 15.47 9.50 12.89
C ALA A 180 14.23 10.17 13.52
N LEU A 181 14.43 11.19 14.37
CA LEU A 181 13.36 11.89 15.07
C LEU A 181 12.49 12.75 14.13
N THR A 182 13.09 13.29 13.06
CA THR A 182 12.37 14.07 12.03
C THR A 182 11.86 13.21 10.88
N PHE A 183 12.08 11.89 10.93
CA PHE A 183 11.78 10.96 9.84
C PHE A 183 12.40 11.36 8.49
N SER A 184 13.56 12.02 8.53
CA SER A 184 14.29 12.51 7.36
C SER A 184 15.69 11.91 7.23
N TYR A 185 15.97 10.80 7.94
CA TYR A 185 17.27 10.12 7.88
C TYR A 185 17.71 9.85 6.44
N ASN A 186 16.80 9.36 5.61
CA ASN A 186 17.06 9.05 4.20
C ASN A 186 17.57 10.28 3.42
N TRP A 187 16.99 11.45 3.65
CA TRP A 187 17.44 12.71 3.03
C TRP A 187 18.77 13.20 3.59
N ILE A 188 18.99 13.07 4.90
CA ILE A 188 20.27 13.43 5.52
C ILE A 188 21.40 12.55 4.96
N ALA A 189 21.15 11.25 4.79
CA ALA A 189 22.10 10.31 4.20
C ALA A 189 22.42 10.68 2.74
N ILE A 190 21.41 11.06 1.95
CA ILE A 190 21.60 11.56 0.57
C ILE A 190 22.46 12.82 0.54
N ILE A 191 22.13 13.83 1.35
CA ILE A 191 22.80 15.14 1.34
C ILE A 191 24.27 15.00 1.72
N ILE A 192 24.57 14.14 2.68
CA ILE A 192 25.93 13.98 3.20
C ILE A 192 26.71 12.90 2.44
N GLY A 193 26.08 12.29 1.42
CA GLY A 193 26.74 11.37 0.50
C GLY A 193 27.06 10.01 1.11
N GLU A 194 26.29 9.57 2.11
CA GLU A 194 26.48 8.25 2.69
C GLU A 194 26.01 7.17 1.73
N GLY A 195 26.95 6.30 1.32
CA GLY A 195 26.68 5.22 0.39
C GLY A 195 26.05 4.02 1.09
N TYR A 196 24.78 3.70 0.79
CA TYR A 196 24.11 2.52 1.36
C TYR A 196 24.85 1.21 1.02
N PHE A 197 25.42 1.12 -0.20
CA PHE A 197 26.10 -0.08 -0.72
C PHE A 197 27.63 -0.09 -0.54
N GLY A 198 28.21 0.95 0.07
CA GLY A 198 29.67 1.12 0.10
C GLY A 198 30.16 2.05 1.19
N ALA A 199 29.44 2.15 2.30
CA ALA A 199 29.80 3.06 3.39
C ALA A 199 31.17 2.72 3.98
N THR A 200 31.96 3.75 4.23
CA THR A 200 33.31 3.68 4.80
C THR A 200 33.32 3.68 6.32
N SER A 201 32.17 3.93 6.96
CA SER A 201 32.01 3.95 8.41
C SER A 201 30.68 3.29 8.81
N PRO A 202 30.62 2.64 9.99
CA PRO A 202 29.40 2.00 10.48
C PRO A 202 28.36 3.06 10.89
N GLU A 203 27.19 3.02 10.25
CA GLU A 203 26.03 3.84 10.62
C GLU A 203 25.11 3.05 11.55
N LEU A 204 24.94 3.54 12.78
CA LEU A 204 24.16 2.88 13.82
C LEU A 204 22.67 2.78 13.48
N PHE A 205 22.12 3.82 12.84
CA PHE A 205 20.68 3.95 12.57
C PHE A 205 20.34 3.88 11.09
N ARG A 206 21.23 3.29 10.26
CA ARG A 206 21.04 3.19 8.80
C ARG A 206 19.66 2.68 8.45
N ASN A 207 19.22 1.60 9.06
CA ASN A 207 17.93 0.95 8.80
C ASN A 207 16.70 1.85 9.01
N LEU A 208 16.81 3.00 9.67
CA LEU A 208 15.71 3.95 9.85
C LEU A 208 15.38 4.76 8.58
N TRP A 209 16.19 4.64 7.51
CA TRP A 209 15.89 5.28 6.23
C TRP A 209 14.52 4.86 5.67
N SER A 210 14.17 3.57 5.74
CA SER A 210 12.91 3.04 5.20
C SER A 210 11.72 3.40 6.09
N LEU A 211 11.94 3.46 7.42
CA LEU A 211 10.95 4.01 8.35
C LEU A 211 10.67 5.48 8.03
N GLY A 212 11.70 6.27 7.69
CA GLY A 212 11.54 7.65 7.27
C GLY A 212 10.61 7.79 6.06
N ILE A 213 10.80 6.96 5.03
CA ILE A 213 9.91 6.90 3.85
C ILE A 213 8.48 6.52 4.23
N GLU A 214 8.29 5.48 5.07
CA GLU A 214 6.96 5.07 5.54
C GLU A 214 6.24 6.22 6.27
N GLU A 215 6.94 6.94 7.15
CA GLU A 215 6.34 8.05 7.91
C GLU A 215 6.05 9.27 7.04
N GLN A 216 6.91 9.59 6.08
CA GLN A 216 6.64 10.63 5.09
C GLN A 216 5.37 10.31 4.30
N PHE A 217 5.16 9.05 3.92
CA PHE A 217 3.91 8.62 3.29
C PHE A 217 2.71 8.68 4.24
N TYR A 218 2.87 8.32 5.52
CA TYR A 218 1.83 8.50 6.56
C TYR A 218 1.39 9.96 6.74
N VAL A 219 2.28 10.92 6.47
CA VAL A 219 1.97 12.36 6.51
C VAL A 219 1.30 12.80 5.20
N LEU A 220 1.85 12.43 4.05
CA LEU A 220 1.42 12.92 2.74
C LEU A 220 0.15 12.23 2.22
N TRP A 221 0.01 10.93 2.41
CA TRP A 221 -1.08 10.14 1.82
C TRP A 221 -2.48 10.53 2.34
N PRO A 222 -2.70 10.83 3.63
CA PRO A 222 -3.98 11.36 4.10
C PRO A 222 -4.40 12.68 3.43
N LEU A 223 -3.44 13.44 2.88
CA LEU A 223 -3.69 14.67 2.12
C LEU A 223 -3.95 14.38 0.65
N ALA A 224 -3.21 13.44 0.05
CA ALA A 224 -3.32 13.07 -1.37
C ALA A 224 -4.55 12.20 -1.68
N LEU A 225 -4.87 11.23 -0.81
CA LEU A 225 -5.94 10.27 -1.04
C LEU A 225 -7.32 10.94 -1.25
N PRO A 226 -7.74 11.97 -0.48
CA PRO A 226 -8.96 12.72 -0.76
C PRO A 226 -9.03 13.28 -2.19
N LEU A 227 -7.91 13.76 -2.74
CA LEU A 227 -7.83 14.29 -4.10
C LEU A 227 -8.01 13.17 -5.14
N ILE A 228 -7.39 12.01 -4.93
CA ILE A 228 -7.59 10.82 -5.77
C ILE A 228 -9.05 10.36 -5.71
N LEU A 229 -9.69 10.45 -4.55
CA LEU A 229 -11.09 10.06 -4.35
C LEU A 229 -12.10 10.99 -5.05
N LEU A 230 -11.68 12.18 -5.53
CA LEU A 230 -12.49 13.03 -6.41
C LEU A 230 -12.71 12.39 -7.79
N LEU A 231 -11.85 11.45 -8.20
CA LEU A 231 -12.03 10.70 -9.43
C LEU A 231 -13.28 9.79 -9.29
N PRO A 232 -14.26 9.90 -10.20
CA PRO A 232 -15.56 9.25 -10.04
C PRO A 232 -15.48 7.73 -10.22
N ARG A 233 -14.50 7.23 -10.98
CA ARG A 233 -14.38 5.82 -11.35
C ARG A 233 -13.23 5.15 -10.63
N THR A 234 -13.47 3.95 -10.10
CA THR A 234 -12.44 3.17 -9.38
C THR A 234 -11.21 2.90 -10.24
N TRP A 235 -11.38 2.56 -11.53
CA TRP A 235 -10.25 2.34 -12.42
C TRP A 235 -9.40 3.59 -12.61
N ALA A 236 -9.99 4.79 -12.59
CA ALA A 236 -9.24 6.04 -12.71
C ALA A 236 -8.39 6.31 -11.46
N ARG A 237 -8.87 5.91 -10.27
CA ARG A 237 -8.09 5.97 -9.02
C ARG A 237 -6.91 5.02 -9.05
N VAL A 238 -7.13 3.79 -9.51
CA VAL A 238 -6.08 2.78 -9.68
C VAL A 238 -5.06 3.25 -10.73
N ALA A 239 -5.53 3.81 -11.85
CA ALA A 239 -4.66 4.37 -12.88
C ALA A 239 -3.83 5.54 -12.35
N ALA A 240 -4.40 6.43 -11.53
CA ALA A 240 -3.68 7.53 -10.92
C ALA A 240 -2.58 7.03 -9.95
N ALA A 241 -2.90 6.09 -9.06
CA ALA A 241 -1.92 5.49 -8.17
C ALA A 241 -0.82 4.73 -8.94
N GLY A 242 -1.21 3.95 -9.95
CA GLY A 242 -0.29 3.24 -10.84
C GLY A 242 0.61 4.18 -11.65
N ALA A 243 0.09 5.32 -12.10
CA ALA A 243 0.88 6.34 -12.78
C ALA A 243 1.90 6.99 -11.85
N LEU A 244 1.54 7.29 -10.59
CA LEU A 244 2.48 7.79 -9.59
C LEU A 244 3.57 6.76 -9.27
N ALA A 245 3.19 5.48 -9.13
CA ALA A 245 4.15 4.41 -8.91
C ALA A 245 5.10 4.25 -10.11
N ALA A 246 4.57 4.26 -11.33
CA ALA A 246 5.38 4.20 -12.55
C ALA A 246 6.31 5.40 -12.68
N ALA A 247 5.84 6.62 -12.38
CA ALA A 247 6.66 7.82 -12.39
C ALA A 247 7.81 7.74 -11.38
N SER A 248 7.57 7.24 -10.17
CA SER A 248 8.61 7.00 -9.16
C SER A 248 9.65 5.99 -9.63
N ALA A 249 9.22 4.87 -10.22
CA ALA A 249 10.12 3.83 -10.73
C ALA A 249 10.96 4.30 -11.93
N VAL A 250 10.35 5.03 -12.87
CA VAL A 250 11.06 5.65 -14.00
C VAL A 250 12.08 6.67 -13.47
N TRP A 251 11.68 7.50 -12.52
CA TRP A 251 12.58 8.48 -11.89
C TRP A 251 13.78 7.82 -11.22
N MET A 252 13.60 6.66 -10.57
CA MET A 252 14.71 5.86 -10.05
C MET A 252 15.70 5.48 -11.16
N GLY A 253 15.20 4.95 -12.28
CA GLY A 253 16.02 4.57 -13.43
C GLY A 253 16.76 5.76 -14.04
N ASP A 254 16.11 6.91 -14.14
CA ASP A 254 16.71 8.14 -14.64
C ASP A 254 17.84 8.63 -13.73
N ILE A 255 17.67 8.59 -12.40
CA ILE A 255 18.74 8.96 -11.46
C ILE A 255 19.94 8.04 -11.63
N VAL A 256 19.70 6.73 -11.68
CA VAL A 256 20.78 5.74 -11.79
C VAL A 256 21.52 5.90 -13.13
N SER A 257 20.79 6.07 -14.24
CA SER A 257 21.40 6.24 -15.56
C SER A 257 22.14 7.57 -15.73
N ALA A 258 21.61 8.67 -15.18
CA ALA A 258 22.20 9.99 -15.31
C ALA A 258 23.40 10.23 -14.37
N THR A 259 23.36 9.68 -13.15
CA THR A 259 24.35 10.00 -12.10
C THR A 259 25.21 8.82 -11.66
N GLY A 260 24.80 7.59 -11.96
CA GLY A 260 25.41 6.37 -11.39
C GLY A 260 25.18 6.20 -9.88
N ASN A 261 24.47 7.11 -9.21
CA ASN A 261 24.31 7.11 -7.76
C ASN A 261 23.12 6.24 -7.31
N VAL A 262 23.38 4.94 -7.17
CA VAL A 262 22.40 3.96 -6.70
C VAL A 262 21.91 4.26 -5.28
N SER A 263 22.79 4.76 -4.40
CA SER A 263 22.42 5.07 -3.01
C SER A 263 21.41 6.21 -2.92
N ARG A 264 21.55 7.27 -3.73
CA ARG A 264 20.50 8.29 -3.85
C ARG A 264 19.22 7.61 -4.30
N ALA A 265 19.22 6.95 -5.47
CA ALA A 265 18.01 6.40 -6.05
C ALA A 265 17.26 5.47 -5.07
N TYR A 266 18.01 4.73 -4.25
CA TYR A 266 17.48 3.84 -3.23
C TYR A 266 16.94 4.55 -1.98
N TYR A 267 17.61 5.60 -1.48
CA TYR A 267 17.13 6.36 -0.31
C TYR A 267 16.05 7.40 -0.63
N GLY A 268 15.91 7.81 -1.89
CA GLY A 268 14.99 8.88 -2.28
C GLY A 268 13.54 8.45 -2.10
N THR A 269 12.78 9.19 -1.29
CA THR A 269 11.33 8.97 -1.16
C THR A 269 10.64 9.15 -2.51
N ASP A 270 11.11 10.09 -3.33
CA ASP A 270 10.64 10.36 -4.67
C ASP A 270 10.92 9.22 -5.67
N SER A 271 12.09 8.61 -5.59
CA SER A 271 12.52 7.54 -6.50
C SER A 271 12.17 6.13 -6.02
N HIS A 272 11.84 5.96 -4.74
CA HIS A 272 11.56 4.64 -4.16
C HIS A 272 10.15 4.52 -3.57
N ALA A 273 9.25 5.46 -3.87
CA ALA A 273 7.85 5.40 -3.45
C ALA A 273 7.00 4.39 -4.24
N PHE A 274 7.49 3.85 -5.35
CA PHE A 274 6.69 2.95 -6.19
C PHE A 274 6.11 1.76 -5.41
N GLY A 275 6.88 1.15 -4.50
CA GLY A 275 6.40 0.05 -3.67
C GLY A 275 5.22 0.46 -2.79
N ILE A 276 5.32 1.60 -2.09
CA ILE A 276 4.27 2.06 -1.18
C ILE A 276 3.03 2.57 -1.93
N LEU A 277 3.20 3.06 -3.16
CA LEU A 277 2.10 3.52 -4.02
C LEU A 277 1.33 2.37 -4.67
N LEU A 278 1.95 1.20 -4.85
CA LEU A 278 1.30 0.00 -5.38
C LEU A 278 0.40 -0.72 -4.37
N GLY A 279 0.58 -0.44 -3.07
CA GLY A 279 -0.21 -1.01 -1.98
C GLY A 279 -1.51 -0.27 -1.70
#